data_AF-A0A401QTX0-F1
#
_entry.id   AF-A0A401QTX0-F1
#
_cell.length_a   1.000
_cell.length_b   1.000
_cell.length_c   1.000
_cell.angle_alpha   90.00
_cell.angle_beta   90.00
_cell.angle_gamma   90.00
#
_symmetry.space_group_name_H-M   'P 1'
#
loop_
_entity.id
_entity.type
_entity.pdbx_description
1 polymer ?
#
loop_
_entity_poly.entity_id
_entity_poly.type
_entity_poly.pdbx_seq_one_letter_code
_entity_poly.pdbx_strand_id
1 'polypeptide(L)'
;MHTCVSCGKTAAAALVDDDGALCHLCYIRHRRPRRLCARSGWPIGRVCMTCFTVVLRSPAECPRCGMVQPLIARDDDGADVCGPCVGFAADYTCKQCGRTGNPHSRGRCAQCVLAERANALLAGPDGTITSQLEPLAAALADAPSPFPAIQWLKESPNTKLLARLASEGHELSHELLDELPPSRNQRYIRQLLL
;
A
#
# COMPACT_ATOMS: atom_id res chain seq x y z
N MET A 1 22.17 -34.72 -2.30
CA MET A 1 22.16 -33.78 -3.45
C MET A 1 21.34 -34.43 -4.55
N HIS A 2 20.42 -33.71 -5.19
CA HIS A 2 19.48 -34.26 -6.16
C HIS A 2 19.54 -33.48 -7.48
N THR A 3 19.26 -34.15 -8.59
CA THR A 3 19.11 -33.51 -9.91
C THR A 3 17.71 -32.93 -10.02
N CYS A 4 17.62 -31.61 -10.27
CA CYS A 4 16.34 -30.94 -10.39
C CYS A 4 15.61 -31.34 -11.68
N VAL A 5 14.38 -31.84 -11.57
CA VAL A 5 13.57 -32.27 -12.75
C VAL A 5 13.16 -31.11 -13.66
N SER A 6 13.17 -29.87 -13.16
CA SER A 6 12.79 -28.69 -13.95
C SER A 6 13.97 -28.01 -14.66
N CYS A 7 15.17 -27.96 -14.06
CA CYS A 7 16.32 -27.26 -14.65
C CYS A 7 17.59 -28.12 -14.83
N GLY A 8 17.55 -29.40 -14.48
CA GLY A 8 18.65 -30.35 -14.65
C GLY A 8 19.86 -30.16 -13.73
N LYS A 9 19.88 -29.11 -12.89
CA LYS A 9 21.03 -28.83 -12.00
C LYS A 9 21.02 -29.73 -10.77
N THR A 10 22.20 -30.18 -10.37
CA THR A 10 22.43 -30.90 -9.11
C THR A 10 22.53 -29.91 -7.95
N ALA A 11 21.57 -29.96 -7.02
CA ALA A 11 21.51 -29.05 -5.87
C ALA A 11 20.85 -29.73 -4.67
N ALA A 12 20.77 -29.04 -3.53
CA ALA A 12 19.86 -29.44 -2.46
C ALA A 12 18.41 -29.34 -2.95
N ALA A 13 17.62 -30.40 -2.71
CA ALA A 13 16.20 -30.41 -3.06
C ALA A 13 15.43 -29.54 -2.06
N ALA A 14 14.57 -28.66 -2.57
CA ALA A 14 13.60 -27.92 -1.78
C ALA A 14 12.25 -28.64 -1.69
N LEU A 15 11.96 -29.52 -2.65
CA LEU A 15 10.82 -30.43 -2.66
C LEU A 15 11.25 -31.72 -3.35
N VAL A 16 10.78 -32.85 -2.82
CA VAL A 16 10.85 -34.16 -3.49
C VAL A 16 9.45 -34.74 -3.41
N ASP A 17 8.84 -34.97 -4.56
CA ASP A 17 7.52 -35.58 -4.71
C ASP A 17 7.59 -36.72 -5.74
N ASP A 18 6.44 -37.29 -6.09
CA ASP A 18 6.34 -38.40 -7.05
C ASP A 18 6.82 -38.00 -8.47
N ASP A 19 6.80 -36.71 -8.82
CA ASP A 19 7.33 -36.18 -10.08
C ASP A 19 8.85 -35.93 -10.02
N GLY A 20 9.48 -36.09 -8.84
CA GLY A 20 10.91 -36.03 -8.59
C GLY A 20 11.37 -34.80 -7.80
N ALA A 21 12.69 -34.58 -7.77
CA ALA A 21 13.29 -33.55 -6.94
C ALA A 21 13.33 -32.18 -7.64
N LEU A 22 13.00 -31.10 -6.91
CA LEU A 22 13.11 -29.72 -7.37
C LEU A 22 14.11 -28.93 -6.55
N CYS A 23 14.96 -28.13 -7.22
CA CYS A 23 15.83 -27.19 -6.53
C CYS A 23 15.03 -25.99 -6.00
N HIS A 24 15.59 -25.27 -5.03
CA HIS A 24 14.92 -24.14 -4.37
C HIS A 24 14.41 -23.06 -5.34
N LEU A 25 15.17 -22.72 -6.39
CA LEU A 25 14.76 -21.72 -7.39
C LEU A 25 13.59 -22.20 -8.25
N CYS A 26 13.64 -23.44 -8.74
CA CYS A 26 12.56 -24.02 -9.55
C CYS A 26 11.31 -24.26 -8.72
N TYR A 27 11.45 -24.70 -7.47
CA TYR A 27 10.34 -24.78 -6.53
C TYR A 27 9.67 -23.41 -6.35
N ILE A 28 10.42 -22.36 -6.01
CA ILE A 28 9.88 -21.00 -5.87
C ILE A 28 9.15 -20.53 -7.13
N ARG A 29 9.70 -20.80 -8.31
CA ARG A 29 9.17 -20.31 -9.59
C ARG A 29 7.93 -21.07 -10.04
N HIS A 30 7.89 -22.39 -9.90
CA HIS A 30 6.92 -23.25 -10.59
C HIS A 30 5.92 -23.94 -9.66
N ARG A 31 6.33 -24.27 -8.43
CA ARG A 31 5.60 -25.22 -7.58
C ARG A 31 5.30 -24.71 -6.18
N ARG A 32 5.93 -23.60 -5.76
CA ARG A 32 5.67 -22.99 -4.47
C ARG A 32 4.19 -22.63 -4.42
N PRO A 33 3.41 -23.22 -3.50
CA PRO A 33 2.03 -22.85 -3.32
C PRO A 33 2.01 -21.35 -3.06
N ARG A 34 1.37 -20.58 -3.93
CA ARG A 34 1.34 -19.12 -3.79
C ARG A 34 0.64 -18.67 -2.50
N ARG A 35 -0.06 -19.57 -1.79
CA ARG A 35 -1.06 -19.22 -0.77
C ARG A 35 -1.24 -20.23 0.37
N LEU A 36 -0.15 -20.77 0.95
CA LEU A 36 -0.24 -21.55 2.19
C LEU A 36 0.87 -21.14 3.16
N CYS A 37 0.75 -19.94 3.72
CA CYS A 37 1.52 -19.49 4.87
C CYS A 37 0.52 -18.68 5.70
N ALA A 38 0.28 -18.98 6.98
CA ALA A 38 -0.92 -18.53 7.69
C ALA A 38 -0.82 -17.17 8.41
N ARG A 39 -1.89 -16.36 8.35
CA ARG A 39 -2.50 -15.54 9.43
C ARG A 39 -3.82 -14.80 9.07
N SER A 40 -4.61 -15.26 8.09
CA SER A 40 -5.97 -14.74 7.85
C SER A 40 -6.87 -15.81 7.21
N GLY A 41 -8.13 -15.91 7.65
CA GLY A 41 -9.12 -16.81 7.07
C GLY A 41 -9.88 -16.13 5.94
N TRP A 42 -9.40 -16.27 4.71
CA TRP A 42 -10.18 -15.96 3.51
C TRP A 42 -10.77 -17.24 2.92
N PRO A 43 -11.83 -17.15 2.08
CA PRO A 43 -12.37 -18.32 1.39
C PRO A 43 -11.32 -19.06 0.53
N ILE A 44 -10.33 -18.34 -0.03
CA ILE A 44 -9.20 -18.95 -0.76
C ILE A 44 -8.21 -19.72 0.15
N GLY A 45 -8.44 -19.72 1.46
CA GLY A 45 -7.60 -20.36 2.45
C GLY A 45 -6.73 -19.40 3.26
N ARG A 46 -5.81 -19.97 4.04
CA ARG A 46 -4.97 -19.22 4.98
C ARG A 46 -3.82 -18.52 4.24
N VAL A 47 -3.83 -17.18 4.26
CA VAL A 47 -2.78 -16.33 3.65
C VAL A 47 -1.93 -15.65 4.72
N CYS A 48 -0.67 -15.31 4.40
CA CYS A 48 0.25 -14.68 5.36
C CYS A 48 0.04 -13.17 5.34
N MET A 49 0.62 -12.43 6.28
CA MET A 49 0.45 -10.97 6.32
C MET A 49 0.91 -10.28 5.03
N THR A 50 1.98 -10.79 4.40
CA THR A 50 2.47 -10.27 3.11
C THR A 50 1.46 -10.53 1.99
N CYS A 51 0.97 -11.76 1.85
CA CYS A 51 -0.04 -12.11 0.84
C CYS A 51 -1.36 -11.37 1.06
N PHE A 52 -1.79 -11.24 2.32
CA PHE A 52 -2.94 -10.45 2.73
C PHE A 52 -2.79 -9.00 2.26
N THR A 53 -1.64 -8.38 2.57
CA THR A 53 -1.34 -7.00 2.18
C THR A 53 -1.30 -6.83 0.66
N VAL A 54 -0.69 -7.77 -0.07
CA VAL A 54 -0.58 -7.72 -1.53
C VAL A 54 -1.97 -7.81 -2.18
N VAL A 55 -2.79 -8.78 -1.81
CA VAL A 55 -4.14 -8.95 -2.40
C VAL A 55 -5.02 -7.73 -2.10
N LEU A 56 -4.96 -7.17 -0.89
CA LEU A 56 -5.69 -5.95 -0.58
C LEU A 56 -5.14 -4.70 -1.29
N ARG A 57 -3.86 -4.67 -1.67
CA ARG A 57 -3.26 -3.55 -2.43
C ARG A 57 -3.40 -3.69 -3.95
N SER A 58 -3.85 -4.85 -4.43
CA SER A 58 -4.09 -5.12 -5.84
C SER A 58 -5.56 -5.51 -6.09
N PRO A 59 -6.54 -4.61 -5.87
CA PRO A 59 -7.90 -4.83 -6.32
C PRO A 59 -7.94 -5.09 -7.82
N ALA A 60 -8.81 -5.99 -8.24
CA ALA A 60 -9.06 -6.29 -9.64
C ALA A 60 -10.57 -6.39 -9.89
N GLU A 61 -10.97 -6.26 -11.14
CA GLU A 61 -12.37 -6.47 -11.54
C GLU A 61 -12.77 -7.92 -11.25
N CYS A 62 -13.84 -8.10 -10.48
CA CYS A 62 -14.39 -9.42 -10.20
C CYS A 62 -15.13 -9.96 -11.44
N PRO A 63 -14.79 -11.15 -11.97
CA PRO A 63 -15.43 -11.68 -13.18
C PRO A 63 -16.92 -12.01 -12.99
N ARG A 64 -17.41 -12.15 -11.75
CA ARG A 64 -18.83 -12.43 -11.45
C ARG A 64 -19.71 -11.19 -11.34
N CYS A 65 -19.19 -10.09 -10.80
CA CYS A 65 -20.01 -8.90 -10.51
C CYS A 65 -19.49 -7.60 -11.13
N GLY A 66 -18.35 -7.61 -11.83
CA GLY A 66 -17.75 -6.42 -12.46
C GLY A 66 -17.18 -5.38 -11.49
N MET A 67 -17.32 -5.58 -10.18
CA MET A 67 -16.81 -4.62 -9.19
C MET A 67 -15.32 -4.81 -8.96
N VAL A 68 -14.57 -3.70 -8.91
CA VAL A 68 -13.16 -3.70 -8.53
C VAL A 68 -13.02 -3.96 -7.03
N GLN A 69 -12.51 -5.14 -6.68
CA GLN A 69 -12.41 -5.63 -5.31
C GLN A 69 -11.14 -6.49 -5.10
N PRO A 70 -10.65 -6.65 -3.86
CA PRO A 70 -9.74 -7.72 -3.53
C PRO A 70 -10.38 -9.09 -3.82
N LEU A 71 -9.75 -9.86 -4.70
CA LEU A 71 -10.18 -11.20 -5.05
C LEU A 71 -9.62 -12.19 -4.02
N ILE A 72 -10.47 -12.56 -3.07
CA ILE A 72 -10.12 -13.32 -1.85
C ILE A 72 -10.73 -14.73 -1.82
N ALA A 73 -11.39 -15.12 -2.89
CA ALA A 73 -12.06 -16.40 -3.04
C ALA A 73 -11.77 -17.00 -4.41
N ARG A 74 -12.08 -18.29 -4.58
CA ARG A 74 -12.14 -18.96 -5.88
C ARG A 74 -13.54 -19.51 -6.09
N ASP A 75 -14.02 -19.45 -7.32
CA ASP A 75 -15.26 -20.13 -7.70
C ASP A 75 -15.01 -21.55 -8.20
N ASP A 76 -16.08 -22.23 -8.62
CA ASP A 76 -16.07 -23.64 -9.02
C ASP A 76 -15.19 -23.90 -10.26
N ASP A 77 -15.03 -22.89 -11.13
CA ASP A 77 -14.15 -22.93 -12.30
C ASP A 77 -12.69 -22.59 -11.96
N GLY A 78 -12.43 -22.24 -10.69
CA GLY A 78 -11.10 -21.91 -10.18
C GLY A 78 -10.65 -20.48 -10.45
N ALA A 79 -11.53 -19.59 -10.90
CA ALA A 79 -11.26 -18.17 -11.10
C ALA A 79 -11.23 -17.42 -9.76
N ASP A 80 -10.33 -16.44 -9.63
CA ASP A 80 -10.26 -15.59 -8.43
C ASP A 80 -11.49 -14.63 -8.43
N VAL A 81 -12.27 -14.61 -7.34
CA VAL A 81 -13.50 -13.81 -7.18
C VAL A 81 -13.50 -13.02 -5.87
N CYS A 82 -14.34 -11.99 -5.77
CA CYS A 82 -14.46 -11.19 -4.55
C CYS A 82 -15.24 -11.92 -3.44
N GLY A 83 -15.01 -11.51 -2.19
CA GLY A 83 -15.69 -12.09 -1.02
C GLY A 83 -17.23 -12.08 -1.12
N PRO A 84 -17.87 -10.95 -1.45
CA PRO A 84 -19.33 -10.89 -1.57
C PRO A 84 -19.93 -11.90 -2.56
N CYS A 85 -19.24 -12.20 -3.66
CA CYS A 85 -19.71 -13.18 -4.67
C CYS A 85 -19.78 -14.62 -4.15
N VAL A 86 -19.09 -14.92 -3.04
CA VAL A 86 -19.12 -16.23 -2.36
C VAL A 86 -19.78 -16.15 -0.98
N GLY A 87 -20.53 -15.10 -0.70
CA GLY A 87 -21.21 -14.89 0.59
C GLY A 87 -20.27 -14.54 1.75
N PHE A 88 -19.01 -14.18 1.47
CA PHE A 88 -18.07 -13.74 2.50
C PHE A 88 -18.17 -12.23 2.70
N ALA A 89 -18.67 -11.82 3.87
CA ALA A 89 -18.81 -10.42 4.24
C ALA A 89 -17.43 -9.78 4.53
N ALA A 90 -16.77 -9.34 3.46
CA ALA A 90 -15.57 -8.53 3.52
C ALA A 90 -15.83 -7.16 2.90
N ASP A 91 -15.85 -6.12 3.74
CA ASP A 91 -15.86 -4.74 3.28
C ASP A 91 -14.45 -4.16 3.36
N TYR A 92 -13.84 -4.00 2.19
CA TYR A 92 -12.53 -3.36 2.01
C TYR A 92 -12.66 -1.98 1.35
N THR A 93 -13.84 -1.37 1.44
CA THR A 93 -14.14 -0.09 0.80
C THR A 93 -13.74 1.07 1.72
N CYS A 94 -13.01 2.04 1.18
CA CYS A 94 -12.74 3.27 1.89
C CYS A 94 -14.05 4.04 2.10
N LYS A 95 -14.42 4.30 3.36
CA LYS A 95 -15.64 5.06 3.71
C LYS A 95 -15.62 6.52 3.28
N GLN A 96 -14.47 7.08 2.89
CA GLN A 96 -14.33 8.47 2.48
C GLN A 96 -14.31 8.64 0.95
N CYS A 97 -13.57 7.79 0.23
CA CYS A 97 -13.42 7.94 -1.23
C CYS A 97 -13.99 6.78 -2.06
N GLY A 98 -14.57 5.76 -1.42
CA GLY A 98 -15.14 4.60 -2.12
C GLY A 98 -14.11 3.65 -2.75
N ARG A 99 -12.81 3.98 -2.74
CA ARG A 99 -11.77 3.10 -3.28
C ARG A 99 -11.70 1.81 -2.47
N THR A 100 -11.76 0.68 -3.16
CA THR A 100 -11.62 -0.62 -2.53
C THR A 100 -10.14 -1.00 -2.41
N GLY A 101 -9.75 -1.64 -1.31
CA GLY A 101 -8.41 -2.16 -1.09
C GLY A 101 -8.07 -2.18 0.39
N ASN A 102 -6.78 -2.18 0.72
CA ASN A 102 -6.32 -2.30 2.10
C ASN A 102 -6.73 -1.08 2.95
N PRO A 103 -7.70 -1.21 3.88
CA PRO A 103 -8.06 -0.12 4.77
C PRO A 103 -6.91 0.11 5.76
N HIS A 104 -6.51 1.36 5.95
CA HIS A 104 -5.40 1.69 6.84
C HIS A 104 -5.89 1.91 8.28
N SER A 105 -6.80 2.86 8.48
CA SER A 105 -7.29 3.24 9.81
C SER A 105 -8.75 3.65 9.73
N ARG A 106 -9.56 3.18 10.70
CA ARG A 106 -11.00 3.52 10.84
C ARG A 106 -11.81 3.37 9.55
N GLY A 107 -11.49 2.36 8.73
CA GLY A 107 -12.18 2.11 7.45
C GLY A 107 -11.84 3.08 6.32
N ARG A 108 -10.73 3.83 6.42
CA ARG A 108 -10.24 4.73 5.38
C ARG A 108 -8.94 4.21 4.77
N CYS A 109 -8.74 4.46 3.48
CA CYS A 109 -7.52 4.07 2.78
C CYS A 109 -6.33 4.96 3.19
N ALA A 110 -5.11 4.48 2.93
CA ALA A 110 -3.90 5.21 3.30
C ALA A 110 -3.81 6.59 2.62
N GLN A 111 -4.27 6.75 1.38
CA GLN A 111 -4.33 8.07 0.72
C GLN A 111 -5.24 9.06 1.47
N CYS A 112 -6.46 8.65 1.84
CA CYS A 112 -7.37 9.54 2.57
C CYS A 112 -6.83 9.91 3.95
N VAL A 113 -6.18 8.96 4.64
CA VAL A 113 -5.51 9.24 5.92
C VAL A 113 -4.33 10.19 5.75
N LEU A 114 -3.55 10.04 4.67
CA LEU A 114 -2.45 10.94 4.35
C LEU A 114 -2.93 12.36 4.07
N ALA A 115 -3.96 12.50 3.23
CA ALA A 115 -4.56 13.80 2.89
C ALA A 115 -5.08 14.52 4.14
N GLU A 116 -5.81 13.81 5.02
CA GLU A 116 -6.28 14.38 6.30
C GLU A 116 -5.11 14.85 7.16
N ARG A 117 -4.04 14.06 7.27
CA ARG A 117 -2.86 14.43 8.08
C ARG A 117 -2.10 15.60 7.50
N ALA A 118 -1.95 15.66 6.17
CA ALA A 118 -1.30 16.78 5.49
C ALA A 118 -2.11 18.07 5.71
N ASN A 119 -3.43 18.01 5.54
CA ASN A 119 -4.31 19.14 5.77
C ASN A 119 -4.29 19.60 7.23
N ALA A 120 -4.38 18.67 8.19
CA ALA A 120 -4.31 19.00 9.62
C ALA A 120 -2.95 19.59 10.03
N LEU A 121 -1.87 19.23 9.33
CA LEU A 121 -0.55 19.78 9.58
C LEU A 121 -0.42 21.23 9.08
N LEU A 122 -1.02 21.51 7.93
CA LEU A 122 -0.88 22.79 7.22
C LEU A 122 -2.04 23.76 7.47
N ALA A 123 -3.04 23.33 8.23
CA ALA A 123 -4.11 24.21 8.69
C ALA A 123 -3.57 25.18 9.75
N GLY A 124 -3.94 26.46 9.60
CA GLY A 124 -3.71 27.49 10.60
C GLY A 124 -4.59 27.32 11.84
N PRO A 125 -4.52 28.27 12.80
CA PRO A 125 -5.27 28.20 14.06
C PRO A 125 -6.79 28.17 13.89
N ASP A 126 -7.29 28.72 12.78
CA ASP A 126 -8.70 28.73 12.39
C ASP A 126 -9.15 27.44 11.69
N GLY A 127 -8.25 26.48 11.50
CA GLY A 127 -8.52 25.22 10.81
C GLY A 127 -8.51 25.33 9.27
N THR A 128 -8.14 26.48 8.72
CA THR A 128 -8.07 26.69 7.27
C THR A 128 -6.62 26.61 6.77
N ILE A 129 -6.44 26.11 5.55
CA ILE A 129 -5.13 26.11 4.89
C ILE A 129 -5.04 27.40 4.10
N THR A 130 -3.93 28.14 4.25
CA THR A 130 -3.70 29.35 3.46
C THR A 130 -3.50 28.98 1.99
N SER A 131 -3.91 29.86 1.06
CA SER A 131 -3.80 29.60 -0.38
C SER A 131 -2.37 29.26 -0.84
N GLN A 132 -1.35 29.78 -0.15
CA GLN A 132 0.06 29.46 -0.42
C GLN A 132 0.44 28.02 -0.03
N LEU A 133 -0.25 27.42 0.94
CA LEU A 133 0.00 26.06 1.43
C LEU A 133 -0.85 25.00 0.73
N GLU A 134 -1.89 25.39 -0.01
CA GLU A 134 -2.75 24.46 -0.76
C GLU A 134 -1.96 23.58 -1.75
N PRO A 135 -1.01 24.10 -2.56
CA PRO A 135 -0.22 23.27 -3.47
C PRO A 135 0.62 22.23 -2.72
N LEU A 136 1.18 22.61 -1.58
CA LEU A 136 1.97 21.70 -0.73
C LEU A 136 1.08 20.63 -0.10
N ALA A 137 -0.11 20.99 0.39
CA ALA A 137 -1.08 20.05 0.93
C ALA A 137 -1.52 19.02 -0.12
N ALA A 138 -1.82 19.49 -1.34
CA ALA A 138 -2.19 18.64 -2.47
C ALA A 138 -1.03 17.69 -2.85
N ALA A 139 0.20 18.19 -2.93
CA ALA A 139 1.38 17.39 -3.23
C ALA A 139 1.64 16.29 -2.19
N LEU A 140 1.49 16.60 -0.91
CA LEU A 140 1.65 15.62 0.17
C LEU A 140 0.52 14.59 0.12
N ALA A 141 -0.71 15.00 -0.18
CA ALA A 141 -1.87 14.11 -0.30
C ALA A 141 -1.75 13.13 -1.49
N ASP A 142 -1.17 13.57 -2.61
CA ASP A 142 -1.00 12.77 -3.83
C ASP A 142 0.31 11.95 -3.86
N ALA A 143 1.03 11.88 -2.75
CA ALA A 143 2.28 11.14 -2.69
C ALA A 143 2.12 9.68 -3.21
N PRO A 144 2.98 9.21 -4.14
CA PRO A 144 2.82 7.89 -4.77
C PRO A 144 2.82 6.71 -3.80
N SER A 145 3.47 6.88 -2.63
CA SER A 145 3.52 5.87 -1.58
C SER A 145 3.03 6.48 -0.26
N PRO A 146 1.79 6.17 0.16
CA PRO A 146 1.20 6.85 1.30
C PRO A 146 1.78 6.40 2.64
N PHE A 147 2.24 5.15 2.78
CA PHE A 147 2.73 4.63 4.06
C PHE A 147 4.03 5.32 4.54
N PRO A 148 5.09 5.45 3.71
CA PRO A 148 6.27 6.20 4.09
C PRO A 148 5.97 7.69 4.32
N ALA A 149 5.06 8.30 3.55
CA ALA A 149 4.67 9.69 3.73
C ALA A 149 3.94 9.92 5.07
N ILE A 150 2.99 9.04 5.42
CA ILE A 150 2.31 9.05 6.72
C ILE A 150 3.31 8.93 7.87
N GLN A 151 4.32 8.07 7.72
CA GLN A 151 5.35 7.87 8.74
C GLN A 151 6.27 9.10 8.85
N TRP A 152 6.68 9.67 7.71
CA TRP A 152 7.47 10.89 7.67
C TRP A 152 6.74 12.06 8.34
N LEU A 153 5.45 12.28 8.04
CA LEU A 153 4.65 13.32 8.70
C LEU A 153 4.62 13.13 10.22
N LYS A 154 4.58 11.88 10.70
CA LYS A 154 4.52 11.56 12.12
C LYS A 154 5.86 11.80 12.84
N GLU A 155 6.98 11.49 12.20
CA GLU A 155 8.29 11.37 12.89
C GLU A 155 9.30 12.45 12.51
N SER A 156 9.08 13.19 11.43
CA SER A 156 10.05 14.17 10.96
C SER A 156 10.07 15.43 11.85
N PRO A 157 11.25 15.89 12.29
CA PRO A 157 11.41 17.20 12.92
C PRO A 157 10.91 18.35 12.03
N ASN A 158 10.98 18.17 10.70
CA ASN A 158 10.53 19.12 9.69
C ASN A 158 9.03 19.37 9.72
N THR A 159 8.25 18.40 10.20
CA THR A 159 6.81 18.57 10.43
C THR A 159 6.54 19.75 11.37
N LYS A 160 7.40 19.97 12.38
CA LYS A 160 7.26 21.11 13.30
C LYS A 160 7.48 22.45 12.62
N LEU A 161 8.43 22.51 11.68
CA LEU A 161 8.69 23.71 10.88
C LEU A 161 7.50 24.03 9.98
N LEU A 162 6.96 23.02 9.29
CA LEU A 162 5.76 23.19 8.45
C LEU A 162 4.54 23.63 9.25
N ALA A 163 4.31 23.03 10.43
CA ALA A 163 3.23 23.44 11.33
C ALA A 163 3.41 24.89 11.81
N ARG A 164 4.65 25.30 12.08
CA ARG A 164 4.98 26.66 12.50
C ARG A 164 4.68 27.67 11.39
N LEU A 165 5.09 27.40 10.15
CA LEU A 165 4.78 28.24 8.99
C LEU A 165 3.27 28.40 8.79
N ALA A 166 2.53 27.29 8.90
CA ALA A 166 1.07 27.32 8.82
C ALA A 166 0.44 28.17 9.94
N SER A 167 0.98 28.10 11.16
CA SER A 167 0.49 28.90 12.29
C SER A 167 0.86 30.38 12.23
N GLU A 168 2.01 30.72 11.66
CA GLU A 168 2.55 32.08 11.61
C GLU A 168 2.15 32.81 10.31
N GLY A 169 1.57 32.12 9.32
CA GLY A 169 1.12 32.70 8.05
C GLY A 169 2.25 33.22 7.18
N HIS A 170 3.47 32.72 7.37
CA HIS A 170 4.64 33.15 6.61
C HIS A 170 4.59 32.69 5.14
N GLU A 171 5.13 33.52 4.24
CA GLU A 171 5.27 33.16 2.83
C GLU A 171 6.25 31.99 2.67
N LEU A 172 5.88 31.02 1.84
CA LEU A 172 6.67 29.81 1.65
C LEU A 172 7.81 30.10 0.67
N SER A 173 9.05 30.26 1.18
CA SER A 173 10.23 30.48 0.33
C SER A 173 11.03 29.21 0.08
N HIS A 174 11.77 29.17 -1.03
CA HIS A 174 12.68 28.07 -1.36
C HIS A 174 13.80 27.90 -0.31
N GLU A 175 14.23 28.98 0.36
CA GLU A 175 15.25 28.94 1.42
C GLU A 175 14.76 28.18 2.64
N LEU A 176 13.49 28.33 2.99
CA LEU A 176 12.86 27.64 4.11
C LEU A 176 12.72 26.13 3.87
N LEU A 177 12.64 25.73 2.60
CA LEU A 177 12.70 24.34 2.16
C LEU A 177 14.13 23.79 2.06
N ASP A 178 15.15 24.66 1.97
CA ASP A 178 16.57 24.30 1.97
C ASP A 178 17.11 23.97 3.37
N GLU A 179 16.46 24.45 4.43
CA GLU A 179 16.75 24.06 5.81
C GLU A 179 16.28 22.62 6.14
N LEU A 180 15.49 22.00 5.25
CA LEU A 180 15.07 20.62 5.39
C LEU A 180 16.24 19.66 5.06
N PRO A 181 16.49 18.60 5.86
CA PRO A 181 17.47 17.57 5.52
C PRO A 181 17.17 16.87 4.17
N PRO A 182 18.22 16.62 3.35
CA PRO A 182 18.12 16.03 2.01
C PRO A 182 17.36 14.71 2.03
N SER A 183 16.17 14.72 1.41
CA SER A 183 15.36 13.53 1.20
C SER A 183 14.75 13.52 -0.20
N ARG A 184 14.32 12.34 -0.67
CA ARG A 184 13.59 12.21 -1.94
C ARG A 184 12.31 13.06 -1.95
N ASN A 185 11.68 13.23 -0.78
CA ASN A 185 10.48 14.04 -0.60
C ASN A 185 10.79 15.54 -0.59
N GLN A 186 11.91 15.99 -0.01
CA GLN A 186 12.34 17.38 -0.13
C GLN A 186 12.62 17.75 -1.60
N ARG A 187 13.32 16.88 -2.34
CA ARG A 187 13.54 17.08 -3.79
C ARG A 187 12.23 17.15 -4.56
N TYR A 188 11.25 16.34 -4.19
CA TYR A 188 9.93 16.33 -4.80
C TYR A 188 9.13 17.60 -4.48
N ILE A 189 9.11 18.04 -3.21
CA ILE A 189 8.47 19.30 -2.79
C ILE A 189 9.12 20.51 -3.46
N ARG A 190 10.46 20.53 -3.58
CA ARG A 190 11.18 21.57 -4.33
C ARG A 190 10.78 21.64 -5.81
N GLN A 191 10.48 20.50 -6.42
CA GLN A 191 10.08 20.45 -7.84
C GLN A 191 8.62 20.86 -8.09
N LEU A 192 7.78 20.82 -7.06
CA LEU A 192 6.35 21.15 -7.15
C LEU A 192 6.04 22.64 -6.96
N LEU A 193 7.00 23.42 -6.49
CA LEU A 193 6.88 24.87 -6.26
C LEU A 193 7.53 25.70 -7.37
N LEU A 194 7.59 25.17 -8.59
CA LEU A 194 7.94 25.91 -9.81
C LEU A 194 6.77 26.78 -10.27
#